data_AF-S0F347-F1
#
_entry.id   AF-S0F347-F1
#
_cell.length_a   1.000
_cell.length_b   1.000
_cell.length_c   1.000
_cell.angle_alpha   90.00
_cell.angle_beta   90.00
_cell.angle_gamma   90.00
#
_symmetry.space_group_name_H-M   'P 1'
#
loop_
_entity.id
_entity.type
_entity.pdbx_description
1 polymer ?
#
loop_
_entity_poly.entity_id
_entity_poly.type
_entity_poly.pdbx_seq_one_letter_code
_entity_poly.pdbx_strand_id
1 'polypeptide(L)'
;MGLIAEVLFWSSVFLGTAGLLFCAVYALILFSDLTADHINPVELCELINRLVLPEYLGHVALTAVLLLKGLLIPAVLNLPLILFHTWRYRERKHLLDNTSIFNDVEKERPICVAKLAHHLLMFFIYLYFFIIALAAA
;
A
#
# COMPACT_ATOMS: atom_id res chain seq x y z
N MET A 1 -32.30 4.64 1.34
CA MET A 1 -31.25 5.27 0.50
C MET A 1 -29.82 5.06 1.04
N GLY A 2 -29.63 4.65 2.30
CA GLY A 2 -28.29 4.50 2.92
C GLY A 2 -27.52 3.20 2.64
N LEU A 3 -28.19 2.04 2.54
CA LEU A 3 -27.49 0.75 2.38
C LEU A 3 -26.68 0.65 1.07
N ILE A 4 -27.26 1.08 -0.05
CA ILE A 4 -26.59 1.03 -1.36
C ILE A 4 -25.35 1.94 -1.34
N ALA A 5 -25.45 3.14 -0.73
CA ALA A 5 -24.32 4.05 -0.59
C ALA A 5 -23.21 3.47 0.32
N GLU A 6 -23.59 2.81 1.42
CA GLU A 6 -22.67 2.11 2.31
C GLU A 6 -21.93 0.97 1.58
N VAL A 7 -22.67 0.13 0.85
CA VAL A 7 -22.09 -0.96 0.06
C VAL A 7 -21.14 -0.42 -0.99
N LEU A 8 -21.55 0.58 -1.78
CA LEU A 8 -20.69 1.19 -2.80
C LEU A 8 -19.42 1.81 -2.20
N PHE A 9 -19.55 2.49 -1.06
CA PHE A 9 -18.42 3.05 -0.34
C PHE A 9 -17.43 1.95 0.07
N TRP A 10 -17.90 0.94 0.79
CA TRP A 10 -17.04 -0.14 1.28
C TRP A 10 -16.44 -0.95 0.12
N SER A 11 -17.20 -1.21 -0.95
CA SER A 11 -16.68 -1.83 -2.17
C SER A 11 -15.55 -1.01 -2.81
N SER A 12 -15.66 0.32 -2.86
CA SER A 12 -14.58 1.18 -3.36
C SER A 12 -13.32 1.11 -2.48
N VAL A 13 -13.49 1.05 -1.15
CA VAL A 13 -12.38 0.90 -0.19
C VAL A 13 -11.69 -0.45 -0.37
N PHE A 14 -12.45 -1.54 -0.53
CA PHE A 14 -11.88 -2.86 -0.80
C PHE A 14 -11.15 -2.91 -2.14
N LEU A 15 -11.71 -2.31 -3.19
CA LEU A 15 -11.06 -2.26 -4.49
C LEU A 15 -9.74 -1.49 -4.44
N GLY A 16 -9.72 -0.33 -3.76
CA GLY A 16 -8.49 0.44 -3.54
C GLY A 16 -7.46 -0.34 -2.73
N THR A 17 -7.88 -1.02 -1.66
CA THR A 17 -7.00 -1.85 -0.82
C THR A 17 -6.44 -3.05 -1.59
N ALA A 18 -7.26 -3.69 -2.43
CA ALA A 18 -6.83 -4.78 -3.30
C ALA A 18 -5.80 -4.31 -4.33
N GLY A 19 -5.98 -3.12 -4.91
CA GLY A 19 -4.99 -2.50 -5.80
C GLY A 19 -3.64 -2.25 -5.10
N LEU A 20 -3.67 -1.77 -3.85
CA LEU A 20 -2.45 -1.56 -3.06
C LEU A 20 -1.78 -2.88 -2.67
N LEU A 21 -2.55 -3.90 -2.30
CA LEU A 21 -2.04 -5.26 -2.07
C LEU A 21 -1.37 -5.82 -3.31
N PHE A 22 -1.99 -5.65 -4.47
CA PHE A 22 -1.42 -6.07 -5.74
C PHE A 22 -0.08 -5.36 -6.02
N CYS A 23 0.00 -4.04 -5.81
CA CYS A 23 1.25 -3.30 -5.94
C CYS A 23 2.34 -3.82 -4.99
N ALA A 24 1.99 -4.09 -3.72
CA ALA A 24 2.93 -4.60 -2.73
C ALA A 24 3.43 -6.01 -3.07
N VAL A 25 2.55 -6.90 -3.54
CA VAL A 25 2.93 -8.24 -4.02
C VAL A 25 3.78 -8.15 -5.28
N TYR A 26 3.42 -7.30 -6.24
CA TYR A 26 4.19 -7.11 -7.46
C TYR A 26 5.61 -6.62 -7.17
N ALA A 27 5.78 -5.66 -6.25
CA ALA A 27 7.10 -5.23 -5.79
C ALA A 27 7.92 -6.38 -5.17
N LEU A 28 7.29 -7.24 -4.35
CA LEU A 28 7.96 -8.40 -3.76
C LEU A 28 8.38 -9.45 -4.79
N ILE A 29 7.55 -9.70 -5.81
CA ILE A 29 7.90 -10.59 -6.92
C ILE A 29 9.11 -10.04 -7.65
N LEU A 30 9.12 -8.75 -7.98
CA LEU A 30 10.25 -8.08 -8.63
C LEU A 30 11.56 -8.21 -7.83
N PHE A 31 11.51 -8.04 -6.51
CA PHE A 31 12.69 -8.29 -5.66
C PHE A 31 13.10 -9.77 -5.66
N SER A 32 12.15 -10.70 -5.70
CA SER A 32 12.42 -12.14 -5.77
C SER A 32 13.05 -12.52 -7.11
N ASP A 33 12.57 -11.94 -8.21
CA ASP A 33 13.09 -12.15 -9.55
C ASP A 33 14.52 -11.62 -9.69
N LEU A 34 14.85 -10.49 -9.05
CA LEU A 34 16.23 -10.00 -8.98
C LEU A 34 17.13 -10.99 -8.23
N THR A 35 16.70 -11.53 -7.08
CA THR A 35 17.52 -12.49 -6.31
C THR A 35 17.72 -13.84 -7.00
N ALA A 36 16.87 -14.16 -7.97
CA ALA A 36 16.94 -15.37 -8.78
C ALA A 36 17.55 -15.11 -10.17
N ASP A 37 18.16 -13.94 -10.38
CA ASP A 37 18.80 -13.50 -11.63
C ASP A 37 17.88 -13.53 -12.87
N HIS A 38 16.56 -13.39 -12.68
CA HIS A 38 15.58 -13.36 -13.78
C HIS A 38 15.44 -11.98 -14.44
N ILE A 39 15.76 -10.90 -13.73
CA ILE A 39 15.63 -9.52 -14.22
C ILE A 39 16.89 -8.69 -13.92
N ASN A 40 17.13 -7.67 -14.73
CA ASN A 40 18.25 -6.76 -14.52
C ASN A 40 17.98 -5.76 -13.39
N PRO A 41 19.02 -5.34 -12.64
CA PRO A 41 18.89 -4.34 -11.56
C PRO A 41 18.33 -2.99 -12.05
N VAL A 42 18.65 -2.60 -13.29
CA VAL A 42 18.15 -1.36 -13.91
C VAL A 42 16.66 -1.44 -14.17
N GLU A 43 16.19 -2.56 -14.74
CA GLU A 43 14.78 -2.80 -15.03
C GLU A 43 13.94 -2.83 -13.74
N LEU A 44 14.44 -3.48 -12.69
CA LEU A 44 13.83 -3.46 -11.36
C LEU A 44 13.62 -2.04 -10.84
N CYS A 45 14.69 -1.23 -10.85
CA CYS A 45 14.65 0.12 -10.32
C CYS A 45 13.64 0.99 -11.09
N GLU A 46 13.60 0.87 -12.42
CA GLU A 46 12.63 1.62 -13.24
C GLU A 46 11.19 1.23 -12.92
N LEU A 47 10.90 -0.07 -12.83
CA LEU A 47 9.56 -0.57 -12.51
C LEU A 47 9.11 -0.16 -11.11
N ILE A 48 9.96 -0.32 -10.10
CA ILE A 48 9.62 0.07 -8.71
C ILE A 48 9.48 1.58 -8.61
N ASN A 49 10.39 2.38 -9.17
CA ASN A 49 10.32 3.84 -9.07
C ASN A 49 9.03 4.38 -9.73
N ARG A 50 8.57 3.74 -10.80
CA ARG A 50 7.29 4.06 -11.44
C ARG A 50 6.09 3.62 -10.61
N LEU A 51 6.20 2.55 -9.82
CA LEU A 51 5.14 2.00 -8.98
C LEU A 51 5.00 2.72 -7.61
N VAL A 52 6.09 3.22 -7.05
CA VAL A 52 6.09 3.84 -5.70
C VAL A 52 5.19 5.07 -5.62
N LEU A 53 5.20 5.92 -6.65
CA LEU A 53 4.35 7.12 -6.68
C LEU A 53 2.84 6.79 -6.70
N PRO A 54 2.32 5.94 -7.62
CA PRO A 54 0.91 5.59 -7.62
C PRO A 54 0.49 4.82 -6.35
N GLU A 55 1.37 4.01 -5.76
CA GLU A 55 1.11 3.36 -4.46
C GLU A 55 0.90 4.39 -3.35
N TYR A 56 1.78 5.38 -3.23
CA TYR A 56 1.69 6.41 -2.19
C TYR A 56 0.46 7.30 -2.36
N LEU A 57 0.20 7.74 -3.59
CA LEU A 57 -0.99 8.51 -3.92
C LEU A 57 -2.26 7.72 -3.64
N GLY A 58 -2.31 6.44 -4.03
CA GLY A 58 -3.44 5.57 -3.77
C GLY A 58 -3.70 5.38 -2.28
N HIS A 59 -2.67 5.17 -1.47
CA HIS A 59 -2.80 4.98 -0.03
C HIS A 59 -3.25 6.24 0.71
N VAL A 60 -2.71 7.40 0.34
CA VAL A 60 -3.15 8.71 0.88
C VAL A 60 -4.58 9.02 0.47
N ALA A 61 -4.94 8.79 -0.80
CA ALA A 61 -6.30 9.01 -1.30
C ALA A 61 -7.32 8.11 -0.58
N LEU A 62 -7.02 6.83 -0.40
CA LEU A 62 -7.85 5.89 0.35
C LEU A 62 -8.09 6.39 1.79
N THR A 63 -7.02 6.84 2.45
CA THR A 63 -7.11 7.35 3.82
C THR A 63 -7.88 8.66 3.92
N ALA A 64 -7.76 9.54 2.92
CA ALA A 64 -8.54 10.77 2.83
C ALA A 64 -10.04 10.46 2.68
N VAL A 65 -10.42 9.49 1.86
CA VAL A 65 -11.81 9.05 1.70
C VAL A 65 -12.38 8.49 3.01
N LEU A 66 -11.59 7.74 3.78
CA LEU A 66 -11.98 7.25 5.11
C LEU A 66 -12.21 8.40 6.11
N LEU A 67 -11.35 9.42 6.09
CA LEU A 67 -11.47 10.61 6.92
C LEU A 67 -12.72 11.44 6.56
N LEU A 68 -13.02 11.60 5.28
CA LEU A 68 -14.22 12.32 4.82
C LEU A 68 -15.51 11.67 5.30
N LYS A 69 -15.53 10.34 5.46
CA LYS A 69 -16.67 9.62 6.03
C LYS A 69 -16.72 9.67 7.57
N GLY A 70 -15.68 10.20 8.23
CA GLY A 70 -15.60 10.32 9.69
C GLY A 70 -15.13 9.04 10.40
N LEU A 71 -14.56 8.08 9.67
CA LEU A 71 -14.03 6.83 10.23
C LEU A 71 -12.62 7.06 10.79
N LEU A 72 -12.55 7.61 12.00
CA LEU A 72 -11.28 7.99 12.64
C LEU A 72 -10.37 6.79 12.98
N ILE A 73 -10.95 5.68 13.45
CA ILE A 73 -10.17 4.50 13.87
C ILE A 73 -9.33 3.93 12.71
N PRO A 74 -9.91 3.53 11.56
CA PRO A 74 -9.13 3.04 10.44
C PRO A 74 -8.20 4.11 9.84
N ALA A 75 -8.58 5.38 9.87
CA ALA A 75 -7.71 6.46 9.41
C ALA A 75 -6.45 6.60 10.28
N VAL A 76 -6.60 6.56 11.60
CA VAL A 76 -5.47 6.63 12.55
C VAL A 76 -4.53 5.45 12.37
N LEU A 77 -5.07 4.25 12.16
CA LEU A 77 -4.25 3.07 11.91
C LEU A 77 -3.44 3.18 10.60
N ASN A 78 -3.87 3.98 9.60
CA ASN A 78 -3.11 4.20 8.37
C ASN A 78 -2.02 5.27 8.49
N LEU A 79 -2.11 6.15 9.50
CA LEU A 79 -1.14 7.24 9.69
C LEU A 79 0.32 6.77 9.83
N PRO A 80 0.66 5.69 10.57
CA PRO A 80 2.05 5.25 10.68
C PRO A 80 2.69 4.97 9.32
N LEU A 81 1.96 4.32 8.42
CA LEU A 81 2.46 4.01 7.09
C LEU A 81 2.56 5.26 6.20
N ILE A 82 1.58 6.18 6.28
CA ILE A 82 1.64 7.46 5.56
C ILE A 82 2.80 8.32 6.03
N LEU A 83 3.05 8.38 7.34
CA LEU A 83 4.19 9.09 7.91
C LEU A 83 5.50 8.49 7.42
N PHE A 84 5.60 7.16 7.36
CA PHE A 84 6.75 6.46 6.79
C PHE A 84 6.95 6.80 5.30
N HIS A 85 5.88 6.75 4.49
CA HIS A 85 5.93 7.14 3.08
C HIS A 85 6.35 8.60 2.89
N THR A 86 5.80 9.51 3.70
CA THR A 86 6.12 10.95 3.66
C THR A 86 7.58 11.21 4.04
N TRP A 87 8.07 10.54 5.07
CA TRP A 87 9.46 10.63 5.50
C TRP A 87 10.41 10.13 4.40
N ARG A 88 10.15 8.96 3.82
CA ARG A 88 10.94 8.40 2.69
C ARG A 88 10.90 9.29 1.45
N TYR A 89 9.75 9.92 1.17
CA TYR A 89 9.62 10.88 0.07
C TYR A 89 10.49 12.12 0.31
N ARG A 90 10.45 12.70 1.51
CA ARG A 90 11.24 13.88 1.90
C ARG A 90 12.74 13.62 1.87
N GLU A 91 13.18 12.45 2.31
CA GLU A 91 14.60 12.07 2.27
C GLU A 91 15.07 11.63 0.88
N ARG A 92 14.20 11.68 -0.15
CA ARG A 92 14.45 11.17 -1.51
C ARG A 92 14.85 9.69 -1.58
N LYS A 93 14.68 8.94 -0.49
CA LYS A 93 14.90 7.49 -0.40
C LYS A 93 13.75 6.67 -0.98
N HIS A 94 12.86 7.29 -1.77
CA HIS A 94 11.78 6.59 -2.46
C HIS A 94 12.23 6.06 -3.82
N LEU A 95 13.39 6.52 -4.32
CA LEU A 95 14.01 6.05 -5.55
C LEU A 95 15.07 5.01 -5.21
N LEU A 96 15.01 3.86 -5.87
CA LEU A 96 16.07 2.86 -5.83
C LEU A 96 17.20 3.26 -6.79
N ASP A 97 18.44 3.12 -6.32
CA ASP A 97 19.66 3.33 -7.10
C ASP A 97 20.12 1.99 -7.68
N ASN A 98 20.34 1.96 -8.99
CA ASN A 98 20.73 0.76 -9.74
C ASN A 98 22.16 0.30 -9.42
N THR A 99 23.02 1.17 -8.90
CA THR A 99 24.42 0.86 -8.61
C THR A 99 24.64 0.16 -7.26
N SER A 100 23.73 0.35 -6.29
CA SER A 100 23.80 -0.25 -4.95
C SER A 100 22.71 -1.28 -4.67
N ILE A 101 21.82 -1.55 -5.64
CA ILE A 101 20.60 -2.33 -5.42
C ILE A 101 20.84 -3.70 -4.78
N PHE A 102 21.90 -4.43 -5.14
CA PHE A 102 22.19 -5.74 -4.54
C PHE A 102 22.50 -5.66 -3.04
N ASN A 103 23.12 -4.57 -2.57
CA ASN A 103 23.36 -4.35 -1.14
C ASN A 103 22.13 -3.79 -0.42
N ASP A 104 21.23 -3.12 -1.15
CA ASP A 104 20.04 -2.51 -0.60
C ASP A 104 18.83 -3.46 -0.59
N VAL A 105 18.82 -4.52 -1.42
CA VAL A 105 17.76 -5.56 -1.44
C VAL A 105 17.51 -6.15 -0.05
N GLU A 106 18.56 -6.42 0.73
CA GLU A 106 18.42 -6.94 2.09
C GLU A 106 17.67 -5.98 3.04
N LYS A 107 17.73 -4.67 2.76
CA LYS A 107 17.06 -3.63 3.56
C LYS A 107 15.68 -3.26 3.02
N GLU A 108 15.52 -3.26 1.69
CA GLU A 108 14.30 -2.81 1.01
C GLU A 108 13.25 -3.93 0.94
N ARG A 109 13.65 -5.20 0.82
CA ARG A 109 12.74 -6.35 0.86
C ARG A 109 11.89 -6.43 2.14
N PRO A 110 12.45 -6.35 3.37
CA PRO A 110 11.63 -6.38 4.58
C PRO A 110 10.70 -5.17 4.70
N ILE A 111 11.04 -4.01 4.13
CA ILE A 111 10.15 -2.85 4.06
C ILE A 111 8.93 -3.18 3.18
N CYS A 112 9.14 -3.78 2.00
CA CYS A 112 8.04 -4.24 1.15
C CYS A 112 7.16 -5.32 1.83
N VAL A 113 7.77 -6.25 2.58
CA VAL A 113 7.02 -7.23 3.38
C VAL A 113 6.20 -6.55 4.47
N ALA A 114 6.76 -5.57 5.17
CA ALA A 114 6.04 -4.81 6.19
C ALA A 114 4.86 -4.02 5.60
N LYS A 115 5.04 -3.40 4.42
CA LYS A 115 3.96 -2.77 3.66
C LYS A 115 2.86 -3.77 3.30
N LEU A 116 3.21 -4.94 2.78
CA LEU A 116 2.25 -6.00 2.46
C LEU A 116 1.45 -6.41 3.70
N ALA A 117 2.14 -6.68 4.81
CA ALA A 117 1.51 -7.07 6.07
C ALA A 117 0.55 -5.99 6.59
N HIS A 118 0.92 -4.71 6.47
CA HIS A 118 0.05 -3.59 6.84
C HIS A 118 -1.21 -3.53 6.00
N HIS A 119 -1.10 -3.60 4.66
CA HIS A 119 -2.26 -3.58 3.78
C HIS A 119 -3.17 -4.79 3.99
N LEU A 120 -2.59 -5.96 4.29
CA LEU A 120 -3.34 -7.18 4.58
C LEU A 120 -4.10 -7.05 5.91
N LEU A 121 -3.46 -6.50 6.95
CA LEU A 121 -4.11 -6.23 8.23
C LEU A 121 -5.27 -5.24 8.04
N MET A 122 -5.03 -4.16 7.29
CA MET A 122 -6.06 -3.16 6.97
C MET A 122 -7.25 -3.73 6.23
N PHE A 123 -7.02 -4.67 5.31
CA PHE A 123 -8.09 -5.37 4.61
C PHE A 123 -9.06 -6.05 5.58
N PHE A 124 -8.56 -6.78 6.59
CA PHE A 124 -9.40 -7.41 7.60
C PHE A 124 -10.11 -6.40 8.51
N ILE A 125 -9.45 -5.28 8.85
CA ILE A 125 -10.07 -4.22 9.63
C ILE A 125 -11.22 -3.59 8.84
N TYR A 126 -11.02 -3.25 7.57
CA TYR A 126 -12.09 -2.74 6.71
C TYR A 126 -13.24 -3.75 6.55
N LEU A 127 -12.92 -5.04 6.44
CA LEU A 127 -13.92 -6.11 6.42
C LEU A 127 -14.78 -6.11 7.69
N TYR A 128 -14.17 -5.98 8.86
CA TYR A 128 -14.88 -5.90 10.13
C TYR A 128 -15.83 -4.69 10.19
N PHE A 129 -15.34 -3.50 9.81
CA PHE A 129 -16.18 -2.29 9.80
C PHE A 129 -17.32 -2.37 8.78
N PHE A 130 -17.09 -2.99 7.62
CA PHE A 130 -18.14 -3.25 6.64
C PHE A 130 -19.24 -4.16 7.20
N ILE A 131 -18.88 -5.25 7.89
CA ILE A 131 -19.84 -6.16 8.51
C ILE A 131 -20.67 -5.44 9.57
N ILE A 132 -20.05 -4.61 10.41
CA ILE A 132 -20.78 -3.80 11.40
C ILE A 132 -21.73 -2.82 10.71
N ALA A 133 -21.29 -2.13 9.67
CA ALA A 133 -22.11 -1.19 8.93
C ALA A 133 -23.32 -1.87 8.30
N LEU A 134 -23.16 -3.11 7.80
CA LEU A 134 -24.25 -3.93 7.29
C LEU A 134 -25.19 -4.44 8.39
N ALA A 135 -24.66 -4.83 9.54
CA ALA A 135 -25.45 -5.32 10.66
C ALA A 135 -26.27 -4.21 11.34
N ALA A 136 -25.81 -2.96 11.24
CA ALA A 136 -26.47 -1.78 11.80
C ALA A 136 -27.44 -1.09 10.81
N ALA A 137 -27.47 -1.51 9.54
CA ALA A 137 -28.31 -0.96 8.48
C ALA A 137 -29.62 -1.74 8.29
#